data_AF-A0A1X7TJ96-F1
#
_entry.id   AF-A0A1X7TJ96-F1
#
_cell.length_a   1.000
_cell.length_b   1.000
_cell.length_c   1.000
_cell.angle_alpha   90.00
_cell.angle_beta   90.00
_cell.angle_gamma   90.00
#
_symmetry.space_group_name_H-M   'P 1'
#
loop_
_entity.id
_entity.type
_entity.pdbx_description
1 polymer ?
#
loop_
_entity_poly.entity_id
_entity_poly.type
_entity_poly.pdbx_seq_one_letter_code
_entity_poly.pdbx_strand_id
1 'polypeptide(L)'
;MNAHFPQGELARSEAYGIVSTQNQYLVPKDGTPLSGLIQDHVVSGVLLTLRDRFFDKGDYQNLLMVALPDFTSPFKVLPPSICKPKELWTGKQVIFREGQLLSGVLDKSQFGASQFGFVHSCYELYGGTMCNYLLSALGRIFTGFLKLYHGFSLGVEDILVKPMADKERFKIIAEGRDCGLEAAADAFVVKNVKDK
;
A
#
# COMPACT_ATOMS: atom_id res chain seq x y z
N MET A 1 0.98 3.51 -24.35
CA MET A 1 -0.47 3.23 -24.22
C MET A 1 -1.14 3.87 -25.42
N ASN A 2 -2.04 3.18 -26.11
CA ASN A 2 -2.75 3.74 -27.27
C ASN A 2 -4.11 4.28 -26.81
N ALA A 3 -4.56 5.39 -27.39
CA ALA A 3 -5.87 5.97 -27.12
C ALA A 3 -6.77 5.79 -28.36
N HIS A 4 -7.98 5.29 -28.16
CA HIS A 4 -8.96 5.07 -29.21
C HIS A 4 -10.22 5.88 -28.90
N PHE A 5 -10.73 6.62 -29.89
CA PHE A 5 -11.88 7.50 -29.71
C PHE A 5 -13.15 6.90 -30.35
N PRO A 6 -14.19 6.57 -29.57
CA PRO A 6 -15.46 6.09 -30.11
C PRO A 6 -16.14 7.17 -30.96
N GLN A 7 -16.44 6.87 -32.22
CA GLN A 7 -17.06 7.82 -33.16
C GLN A 7 -18.59 7.80 -33.15
N GLY A 8 -19.21 6.69 -32.74
CA GLY A 8 -20.67 6.54 -32.71
C GLY A 8 -21.24 6.63 -31.30
N GLU A 9 -22.48 7.11 -31.17
CA GLU A 9 -23.17 7.21 -29.87
C GLU A 9 -23.36 5.85 -29.19
N LEU A 10 -23.57 4.77 -29.96
CA LEU A 10 -23.64 3.41 -29.42
C LEU A 10 -22.32 3.03 -28.74
N ALA A 11 -21.20 3.21 -29.45
CA ALA A 11 -19.87 2.91 -28.93
C ALA A 11 -19.50 3.80 -27.73
N ARG A 12 -19.96 5.06 -27.71
CA ARG A 12 -19.81 5.95 -26.54
C ARG A 12 -20.60 5.41 -25.34
N SER A 13 -21.85 4.99 -25.55
CA SER A 13 -22.68 4.41 -24.50
C SER A 13 -22.06 3.14 -23.91
N GLU A 14 -21.55 2.23 -24.75
CA GLU A 14 -20.82 1.03 -24.31
C GLU A 14 -19.55 1.39 -23.54
N ALA A 15 -18.80 2.39 -24.00
CA ALA A 15 -17.60 2.84 -23.30
C ALA A 15 -17.92 3.37 -21.89
N TYR A 16 -19.00 4.15 -21.74
CA TYR A 16 -19.41 4.68 -20.44
C TYR A 16 -20.04 3.61 -19.52
N GLY A 17 -20.85 2.71 -20.08
CA GLY A 17 -21.61 1.73 -19.30
C GLY A 17 -20.84 0.45 -18.97
N ILE A 18 -20.00 -0.04 -19.87
CA ILE A 18 -19.35 -1.35 -19.76
C ILE A 18 -17.84 -1.18 -19.53
N VAL A 19 -17.18 -0.39 -20.38
CA VAL A 19 -15.71 -0.31 -20.41
C VAL A 19 -15.15 0.64 -19.34
N SER A 20 -15.98 1.49 -18.76
CA SER A 20 -15.58 2.45 -17.72
C SER A 20 -14.81 1.76 -16.61
N THR A 21 -13.66 2.33 -16.23
CA THR A 21 -12.78 1.78 -15.20
C THR A 21 -13.45 1.66 -13.84
N GLN A 22 -14.48 2.48 -13.58
CA GLN A 22 -15.33 2.37 -12.39
C GLN A 22 -16.03 1.01 -12.29
N ASN A 23 -16.36 0.39 -13.42
CA ASN A 23 -17.04 -0.90 -13.46
C ASN A 23 -16.07 -2.10 -13.59
N GLN A 24 -14.78 -1.83 -13.76
CA GLN A 24 -13.72 -2.83 -13.99
C GLN A 24 -12.81 -2.97 -12.76
N TYR A 25 -13.41 -2.95 -11.58
CA TYR A 25 -12.68 -2.93 -10.31
C TYR A 25 -12.27 -4.34 -9.84
N LEU A 26 -13.05 -5.35 -10.20
CA LEU A 26 -12.85 -6.75 -9.83
C LEU A 26 -12.54 -7.60 -11.06
N VAL A 27 -11.69 -8.60 -10.88
CA VAL A 27 -11.45 -9.63 -11.89
C VAL A 27 -12.67 -10.56 -11.97
N PRO A 28 -13.28 -10.79 -13.15
CA PRO A 28 -14.43 -11.68 -13.28
C PRO A 28 -14.17 -13.15 -12.89
N LYS A 29 -12.90 -13.60 -12.94
CA LYS A 29 -12.48 -14.97 -12.64
C LYS A 29 -12.67 -15.34 -11.17
N ASP A 30 -12.24 -14.47 -10.27
CA ASP A 30 -12.07 -14.77 -8.84
C ASP A 30 -12.49 -13.63 -7.91
N GLY A 31 -13.04 -12.54 -8.45
CA GLY A 31 -13.47 -11.38 -7.69
C GLY A 31 -12.32 -10.65 -6.99
N THR A 32 -11.06 -10.90 -7.38
CA THR A 32 -9.92 -10.15 -6.82
C THR A 32 -9.98 -8.69 -7.28
N PRO A 33 -9.68 -7.70 -6.42
CA PRO A 33 -9.57 -6.33 -6.86
C PRO A 33 -8.40 -6.14 -7.83
N LEU A 34 -8.64 -5.42 -8.92
CA LEU A 34 -7.61 -4.97 -9.87
C LEU A 34 -7.00 -3.63 -9.44
N SER A 35 -7.81 -2.75 -8.87
CA SER A 35 -7.41 -1.40 -8.49
C SER A 35 -6.96 -1.36 -7.03
N GLY A 36 -5.86 -0.66 -6.78
CA GLY A 36 -5.32 -0.41 -5.45
C GLY A 36 -4.06 0.44 -5.52
N LEU A 37 -3.66 1.02 -4.40
CA LEU A 37 -2.44 1.84 -4.33
C LEU A 37 -1.20 0.95 -4.24
N ILE A 38 -0.16 1.36 -4.96
CA ILE A 38 1.12 0.65 -5.07
C ILE A 38 2.30 1.61 -4.83
N GLN A 39 3.50 1.04 -4.74
CA GLN A 39 4.78 1.77 -4.68
C GLN A 39 4.85 2.68 -3.43
N ASP A 40 5.19 3.95 -3.63
CA ASP A 40 5.38 4.97 -2.59
C ASP A 40 4.16 5.12 -1.68
N HIS A 41 2.96 4.89 -2.20
CA HIS A 41 1.74 4.90 -1.40
C HIS A 41 1.73 3.84 -0.30
N VAL A 42 2.31 2.65 -0.57
CA VAL A 42 2.42 1.58 0.43
C VAL A 42 3.37 2.00 1.54
N VAL A 43 4.54 2.52 1.15
CA VAL A 43 5.56 3.02 2.08
C VAL A 43 5.00 4.16 2.92
N SER A 44 4.34 5.12 2.28
CA SER A 44 3.66 6.22 2.93
C SER A 44 2.54 5.77 3.87
N GLY A 45 1.70 4.82 3.45
CA GLY A 45 0.59 4.32 4.26
C GLY A 45 1.10 3.74 5.57
N VAL A 46 2.19 2.97 5.50
CA VAL A 46 2.88 2.42 6.67
C VAL A 46 3.44 3.54 7.52
N LEU A 47 4.29 4.39 6.94
CA LEU A 47 5.02 5.43 7.66
C LEU A 47 4.11 6.48 8.27
N LEU A 48 2.98 6.81 7.64
CA LEU A 48 1.99 7.75 8.16
C LEU A 48 1.22 7.14 9.35
N THR A 49 0.97 5.83 9.35
CA THR A 49 0.14 5.16 10.36
C THR A 49 0.93 4.46 11.47
N LEU A 50 2.25 4.65 11.52
CA LEU A 50 3.07 4.26 12.66
C LEU A 50 2.60 4.97 13.95
N ARG A 51 2.75 4.29 15.09
CA ARG A 51 2.28 4.78 16.40
C ARG A 51 2.95 6.09 16.81
N ASP A 52 4.23 6.24 16.48
CA ASP A 52 5.07 7.35 16.97
C ASP A 52 5.05 8.57 16.03
N ARG A 53 4.01 8.69 15.20
CA ARG A 53 3.87 9.78 14.23
C ARG A 53 2.78 10.74 14.65
N PHE A 54 3.22 11.94 14.99
CA PHE A 54 2.38 13.03 15.46
C PHE A 54 2.49 14.24 14.53
N PHE A 55 1.39 14.98 14.42
CA PHE A 55 1.25 16.18 13.61
C PHE A 55 0.71 17.32 14.45
N ASP A 56 1.22 18.51 14.20
CA ASP A 56 0.63 19.73 14.71
C ASP A 56 -0.68 20.03 13.99
N LYS A 57 -1.50 20.91 14.58
CA LYS A 57 -2.79 21.30 14.01
C LYS A 57 -2.68 21.77 12.55
N GLY A 58 -1.67 22.59 12.24
CA GLY A 58 -1.44 23.11 10.89
C GLY A 58 -1.13 22.00 9.89
N ASP A 59 -0.21 21.09 10.23
CA ASP A 59 0.19 19.98 9.37
C ASP A 59 -0.97 19.01 9.13
N TYR A 60 -1.73 18.71 10.18
CA TYR A 60 -2.94 17.89 10.10
C TYR A 60 -3.98 18.50 9.17
N GLN A 61 -4.27 19.79 9.33
CA GLN A 61 -5.20 20.51 8.46
C GLN A 61 -4.72 20.56 7.01
N ASN A 62 -3.42 20.78 6.79
CA ASN A 62 -2.84 20.80 5.46
C ASN A 62 -2.95 19.42 4.78
N LEU A 63 -2.67 18.33 5.49
CA LEU A 63 -2.86 16.97 4.99
C LEU A 63 -4.33 16.69 4.61
N LEU A 64 -5.29 17.15 5.42
CA LEU A 64 -6.71 17.03 5.09
C LEU A 64 -7.11 17.84 3.86
N MET A 65 -6.59 19.06 3.70
CA MET A 65 -6.85 19.89 2.53
C MET A 65 -6.28 19.25 1.25
N VAL A 66 -5.11 18.63 1.32
CA VAL A 66 -4.53 17.88 0.20
C VAL A 66 -5.37 16.65 -0.15
N ALA A 67 -5.94 15.97 0.85
CA ALA A 67 -6.77 14.79 0.66
C ALA A 67 -8.06 15.08 -0.13
N LEU A 68 -8.73 16.16 0.25
CA LEU A 68 -10.11 16.47 -0.16
C LEU A 68 -10.20 17.88 -0.79
N PRO A 69 -9.48 18.16 -1.89
CA PRO A 69 -9.50 19.47 -2.54
C PRO A 69 -10.90 19.84 -3.06
N ASP A 70 -11.70 18.84 -3.40
CA ASP A 70 -13.05 19.00 -3.95
C ASP A 70 -14.10 19.28 -2.85
N PHE A 71 -13.74 19.15 -1.56
CA PHE A 71 -14.63 19.46 -0.43
C PHE A 71 -14.44 20.91 0.00
N THR A 72 -15.36 21.77 -0.43
CA THR A 72 -15.42 23.20 -0.04
C THR A 72 -16.31 23.47 1.17
N SER A 73 -17.08 22.47 1.62
CA SER A 73 -17.93 22.61 2.81
C SER A 73 -17.11 22.52 4.10
N PRO A 74 -17.49 23.28 5.16
CA PRO A 74 -16.80 23.22 6.44
C PRO A 74 -16.91 21.80 7.02
N PHE A 75 -15.79 21.08 7.06
CA PHE A 75 -15.71 19.76 7.69
C PHE A 75 -15.30 19.87 9.15
N LYS A 76 -15.92 19.05 10.01
CA LYS A 76 -15.57 18.96 11.42
C LYS A 76 -14.24 18.22 11.56
N VAL A 77 -13.19 18.94 11.94
CA VAL A 77 -11.88 18.37 12.31
C VAL A 77 -12.03 17.52 13.57
N LEU A 78 -11.34 16.38 13.62
CA LEU A 78 -11.28 15.54 14.82
C LEU A 78 -10.51 16.25 15.94
N PRO A 79 -10.85 16.01 17.22
CA PRO A 79 -10.05 16.50 18.35
C PRO A 79 -8.64 15.87 18.34
N PRO A 80 -7.64 16.53 18.94
CA PRO A 80 -6.29 15.98 19.02
C PRO A 80 -6.27 14.67 19.81
N SER A 81 -5.37 13.75 19.44
CA SER A 81 -5.12 12.52 20.21
C SER A 81 -4.47 12.82 21.56
N ILE A 82 -3.61 13.84 21.60
CA ILE A 82 -2.92 14.30 22.80
C ILE A 82 -3.25 15.78 22.98
N CYS A 83 -3.84 16.15 24.12
CA CYS A 83 -4.23 17.54 24.39
C CYS A 83 -3.15 18.33 25.16
N LYS A 84 -2.33 17.65 25.97
CA LYS A 84 -1.31 18.28 26.83
C LYS A 84 0.01 17.51 26.74
N PRO A 85 1.17 18.17 26.81
CA PRO A 85 1.38 19.62 26.96
C PRO A 85 1.13 20.42 25.66
N LYS A 86 1.07 19.73 24.51
CA LYS A 86 0.80 20.31 23.19
C LYS A 86 -0.28 19.49 22.51
N GLU A 87 -1.15 20.15 21.74
CA GLU A 87 -2.16 19.48 20.92
C GLU A 87 -1.49 18.76 19.74
N LEU A 88 -1.62 17.44 19.69
CA LEU A 88 -1.05 16.59 18.64
C LEU A 88 -2.08 15.62 18.07
N TRP A 89 -2.05 15.47 16.76
CA TRP A 89 -2.86 14.52 16.00
C TRP A 89 -2.00 13.36 15.53
N THR A 90 -2.57 12.17 15.46
CA THR A 90 -1.87 10.99 14.91
C THR A 90 -2.19 10.83 13.43
N GLY A 91 -1.29 10.22 12.66
CA GLY A 91 -1.57 9.92 11.25
C GLY A 91 -2.75 8.97 11.04
N LYS A 92 -3.11 8.16 12.06
CA LYS A 92 -4.31 7.31 12.06
C LYS A 92 -5.62 8.12 12.06
N GLN A 93 -5.62 9.30 12.69
CA GLN A 93 -6.76 10.22 12.66
C GLN A 93 -6.96 10.91 11.30
N VAL A 94 -5.95 10.88 10.42
CA VAL A 94 -6.03 11.49 9.09
C VAL A 94 -6.85 10.61 8.13
N ILE A 95 -6.91 9.29 8.38
CA ILE A 95 -7.36 8.32 7.36
C ILE A 95 -8.81 7.82 7.57
N PHE A 96 -9.37 7.88 8.78
CA PHE A 96 -10.70 7.34 9.06
C PHE A 96 -11.67 8.37 9.67
N ARG A 97 -12.92 8.38 9.18
CA ARG A 97 -14.03 9.21 9.63
C ARG A 97 -15.05 8.34 10.40
N GLU A 98 -15.56 8.86 11.51
CA GLU A 98 -16.12 8.11 12.67
C GLU A 98 -15.07 7.41 13.57
N GLY A 99 -13.80 7.58 13.24
CA GLY A 99 -12.81 7.90 14.27
C GLY A 99 -12.12 6.77 15.00
N GLN A 100 -11.87 5.60 14.38
CA GLN A 100 -10.86 4.68 14.92
C GLN A 100 -10.37 3.63 13.91
N LEU A 101 -9.13 3.78 13.42
CA LEU A 101 -8.28 2.60 13.26
C LEU A 101 -7.84 2.21 14.68
N LEU A 102 -8.65 1.39 15.35
CA LEU A 102 -8.44 0.97 16.75
C LEU A 102 -7.01 0.50 17.01
N SER A 103 -6.45 -0.23 16.06
CA SER A 103 -5.06 -0.66 16.03
C SER A 103 -4.67 -1.05 14.61
N GLY A 104 -3.38 -1.11 14.34
CA GLY A 104 -2.83 -1.49 13.04
C GLY A 104 -2.13 -0.37 12.31
N VAL A 105 -1.40 -0.77 11.29
CA VAL A 105 -0.66 0.06 10.34
C VAL A 105 -1.26 -0.26 8.99
N LEU A 106 -1.57 0.77 8.20
CA LEU A 106 -2.14 0.54 6.88
C LEU A 106 -1.03 0.12 5.92
N ASP A 107 -1.18 -1.07 5.38
CA ASP A 107 -0.26 -1.67 4.43
C ASP A 107 -0.99 -2.00 3.12
N LYS A 108 -0.27 -2.69 2.24
CA LYS A 108 -0.80 -3.13 0.94
C LYS A 108 -2.08 -3.98 1.07
N SER A 109 -2.27 -4.72 2.16
CA SER A 109 -3.44 -5.58 2.32
C SER A 109 -4.75 -4.80 2.40
N GLN A 110 -4.70 -3.54 2.85
CA GLN A 110 -5.88 -2.72 3.09
C GLN A 110 -6.28 -1.94 1.84
N PHE A 111 -5.34 -1.21 1.24
CA PHE A 111 -5.63 -0.30 0.13
C PHE A 111 -5.02 -0.72 -1.21
N GLY A 112 -4.30 -1.85 -1.24
CA GLY A 112 -3.81 -2.47 -2.47
C GLY A 112 -4.86 -3.40 -3.10
N ALA A 113 -4.47 -4.02 -4.21
CA ALA A 113 -5.24 -5.04 -4.91
C ALA A 113 -5.25 -6.37 -4.11
N SER A 114 -5.95 -6.39 -2.97
CA SER A 114 -6.03 -7.55 -2.06
C SER A 114 -7.47 -7.94 -1.80
N GLN A 115 -7.77 -9.23 -1.84
CA GLN A 115 -9.10 -9.74 -1.50
C GLN A 115 -9.45 -9.42 -0.05
N PHE A 116 -10.72 -9.10 0.20
CA PHE A 116 -11.24 -8.69 1.51
C PHE A 116 -10.51 -7.49 2.16
N GLY A 117 -9.71 -6.76 1.37
CA GLY A 117 -9.12 -5.50 1.81
C GLY A 117 -10.15 -4.40 1.93
N PHE A 118 -9.79 -3.32 2.62
CA PHE A 118 -10.65 -2.17 2.84
C PHE A 118 -11.25 -1.58 1.55
N VAL A 119 -10.43 -1.48 0.49
CA VAL A 119 -10.89 -0.98 -0.82
C VAL A 119 -11.87 -1.96 -1.49
N HIS A 120 -11.66 -3.27 -1.35
CA HIS A 120 -12.58 -4.27 -1.87
C HIS A 120 -13.95 -4.16 -1.18
N SER A 121 -13.97 -4.09 0.15
CA SER A 121 -15.22 -3.91 0.90
C SER A 121 -15.94 -2.60 0.54
N CYS A 122 -15.18 -1.52 0.29
CA CYS A 122 -15.77 -0.26 -0.16
C CYS A 122 -16.42 -0.41 -1.55
N TYR A 123 -15.84 -1.20 -2.44
CA TYR A 123 -16.37 -1.41 -3.79
C TYR A 123 -17.68 -2.18 -3.75
N GLU A 124 -17.72 -3.25 -2.98
CA GLU A 124 -18.93 -4.07 -2.79
C GLU A 124 -20.08 -3.27 -2.16
N LEU A 125 -19.79 -2.40 -1.19
CA LEU A 125 -20.82 -1.65 -0.46
C LEU A 125 -21.28 -0.38 -1.18
N TYR A 126 -20.37 0.34 -1.83
CA TYR A 126 -20.61 1.70 -2.31
C TYR A 126 -20.32 1.89 -3.82
N GLY A 127 -19.81 0.86 -4.50
CA GLY A 127 -19.51 0.87 -5.92
C GLY A 127 -18.20 1.56 -6.32
N GLY A 128 -17.89 1.48 -7.61
CA GLY A 128 -16.63 1.95 -8.20
C GLY A 128 -16.37 3.45 -8.07
N THR A 129 -17.42 4.27 -8.16
CA THR A 129 -17.28 5.73 -8.07
C THR A 129 -16.75 6.15 -6.70
N MET A 130 -17.31 5.60 -5.61
CA MET A 130 -16.84 5.89 -4.25
C MET A 130 -15.44 5.35 -4.00
N CYS A 131 -15.13 4.18 -4.53
CA CYS A 131 -13.77 3.62 -4.47
C CYS A 131 -12.73 4.47 -5.18
N ASN A 132 -13.06 5.05 -6.32
CA ASN A 132 -12.17 5.98 -7.02
C ASN A 132 -11.91 7.24 -6.20
N TYR A 133 -12.94 7.80 -5.56
CA TYR A 133 -12.76 8.92 -4.64
C TYR A 133 -11.88 8.54 -3.44
N LEU A 134 -12.12 7.36 -2.85
CA LEU A 134 -11.34 6.85 -1.73
C LEU A 134 -9.85 6.68 -2.10
N LEU A 135 -9.56 5.96 -3.18
CA LEU A 135 -8.18 5.77 -3.66
C LEU A 135 -7.51 7.10 -4.01
N SER A 136 -8.25 8.02 -4.63
CA SER A 136 -7.72 9.34 -4.96
C SER A 136 -7.37 10.15 -3.70
N ALA A 137 -8.25 10.15 -2.70
CA ALA A 137 -8.00 10.84 -1.43
C ALA A 137 -6.80 10.24 -0.69
N LEU A 138 -6.73 8.91 -0.57
CA LEU A 138 -5.60 8.21 0.04
C LEU A 138 -4.30 8.48 -0.72
N GLY A 139 -4.33 8.39 -2.06
CA GLY A 139 -3.17 8.66 -2.91
C GLY A 139 -2.62 10.08 -2.73
N ARG A 140 -3.52 11.07 -2.65
CA ARG A 140 -3.17 12.48 -2.37
C ARG A 140 -2.58 12.65 -0.98
N ILE A 141 -3.18 12.08 0.07
CA ILE A 141 -2.66 12.13 1.44
C ILE A 141 -1.25 11.55 1.49
N PHE A 142 -1.07 10.35 0.94
CA PHE A 142 0.19 9.63 1.00
C PHE A 142 1.30 10.35 0.24
N THR A 143 0.99 10.80 -0.98
CA THR A 143 1.92 11.59 -1.78
C THR A 143 2.25 12.92 -1.10
N GLY A 144 1.25 13.61 -0.55
CA GLY A 144 1.42 14.85 0.20
C GLY A 144 2.29 14.64 1.44
N PHE A 145 2.06 13.56 2.18
CA PHE A 145 2.84 13.21 3.36
C PHE A 145 4.31 12.97 3.04
N LEU A 146 4.60 12.14 2.04
CA LEU A 146 5.98 11.88 1.63
C LEU A 146 6.67 13.15 1.16
N LYS A 147 5.98 14.00 0.38
CA LYS A 147 6.58 15.22 -0.18
C LYS A 147 6.80 16.32 0.86
N LEU A 148 5.89 16.49 1.81
CA LEU A 148 5.90 17.64 2.72
C LEU A 148 6.56 17.35 4.07
N TYR A 149 6.51 16.11 4.56
CA TYR A 149 6.85 15.83 5.97
C TYR A 149 7.87 14.72 6.22
N HIS A 150 8.13 13.82 5.26
CA HIS A 150 9.01 12.69 5.53
C HIS A 150 10.16 12.55 4.54
N GLY A 151 9.88 12.54 3.23
CA GLY A 151 10.80 12.01 2.23
C GLY A 151 11.05 10.51 2.43
N PHE A 152 11.50 9.84 1.38
CA PHE A 152 11.97 8.46 1.47
C PHE A 152 13.02 8.22 0.39
N SER A 153 14.11 7.54 0.74
CA SER A 153 15.20 7.20 -0.19
C SER A 153 15.88 5.91 0.27
N LEU A 154 16.71 5.34 -0.59
CA LEU A 154 17.47 4.12 -0.31
C LEU A 154 18.89 4.31 -0.86
N GLY A 155 19.88 4.03 -0.02
CA GLY A 155 21.31 4.07 -0.35
C GLY A 155 21.93 2.69 -0.50
N VAL A 156 23.20 2.66 -0.87
CA VAL A 156 23.99 1.40 -0.94
C VAL A 156 24.10 0.74 0.44
N GLU A 157 24.20 1.54 1.50
CA GLU A 157 24.33 1.05 2.87
C GLU A 157 23.11 0.22 3.32
N ASP A 158 21.91 0.54 2.85
CA ASP A 158 20.67 -0.21 3.15
C ASP A 158 20.69 -1.63 2.56
N ILE A 159 21.57 -1.88 1.59
CA ILE A 159 21.76 -3.18 0.93
C ILE A 159 22.87 -3.98 1.63
N LEU A 160 23.80 -3.32 2.30
CA LEU A 160 24.94 -3.97 2.92
C LEU A 160 24.52 -4.78 4.15
N VAL A 161 24.93 -6.04 4.18
CA VAL A 161 24.66 -6.95 5.29
C VAL A 161 25.63 -6.67 6.43
N LYS A 162 25.15 -6.72 7.68
CA LYS A 162 26.01 -6.58 8.86
C LYS A 162 27.06 -7.71 8.90
N PRO A 163 28.32 -7.44 9.28
CA PRO A 163 29.40 -8.44 9.25
C PRO A 163 29.09 -9.76 9.98
N MET A 164 28.35 -9.68 11.08
CA MET A 164 27.90 -10.86 11.84
C MET A 164 26.92 -11.73 11.03
N ALA A 165 25.95 -11.09 10.37
CA ALA A 165 24.98 -11.78 9.52
C ALA A 165 25.62 -12.32 8.24
N ASP A 166 26.62 -11.63 7.70
CA ASP A 166 27.34 -12.10 6.51
C ASP A 166 28.22 -13.33 6.81
N LYS A 167 28.86 -13.39 7.99
CA LYS A 167 29.54 -14.60 8.48
C LYS A 167 28.59 -15.79 8.59
N GLU A 168 27.41 -15.59 9.16
CA GLU A 168 26.40 -16.65 9.27
C GLU A 168 25.92 -17.10 7.89
N ARG A 169 25.70 -16.15 6.96
CA ARG A 169 25.37 -16.44 5.56
C ARG A 169 26.43 -17.33 4.91
N PHE A 170 27.73 -17.03 5.10
CA PHE A 170 28.81 -17.86 4.56
C PHE A 170 28.82 -19.28 5.15
N LYS A 171 28.53 -19.43 6.45
CA LYS A 171 28.42 -20.74 7.08
C LYS A 171 27.29 -21.57 6.48
N ILE A 172 26.10 -20.98 6.34
CA ILE A 172 24.93 -21.64 5.73
C ILE A 172 25.22 -22.03 4.27
N ILE A 173 25.88 -21.15 3.49
CA ILE A 173 26.26 -21.45 2.11
C ILE A 173 27.27 -22.61 2.05
N ALA A 174 28.22 -22.67 2.99
CA ALA A 174 29.19 -23.76 3.05
C ALA A 174 28.53 -25.10 3.40
N GLU A 175 27.61 -25.12 4.36
CA GLU A 175 26.84 -26.32 4.73
C GLU A 175 25.93 -26.80 3.60
N GLY A 176 25.36 -25.86 2.84
CA GLY A 176 24.49 -26.15 1.69
C GLY A 176 25.21 -26.48 0.39
N ARG A 177 26.55 -26.52 0.35
CA ARG A 177 27.29 -26.67 -0.91
C ARG A 177 27.14 -28.05 -1.54
N ASP A 178 27.01 -29.07 -0.69
CA ASP A 178 26.95 -30.48 -1.12
C ASP A 178 25.51 -31.01 -1.20
N CYS A 179 24.50 -30.21 -0.82
CA CYS A 179 23.11 -30.67 -0.77
C CYS A 179 22.57 -31.11 -2.14
N GLY A 180 23.03 -30.49 -3.23
CA GLY A 180 22.65 -30.88 -4.59
C GLY A 180 23.28 -32.20 -5.02
N LEU A 181 24.50 -32.48 -4.57
CA LEU A 181 25.20 -33.74 -4.82
C LEU A 181 24.58 -34.89 -4.02
N GLU A 182 24.23 -34.63 -2.76
CA GLU A 182 23.50 -35.57 -1.90
C GLU A 182 22.12 -35.89 -2.49
N ALA A 183 21.33 -34.88 -2.87
CA ALA A 183 20.01 -35.07 -3.49
C ALA A 183 20.09 -35.82 -4.83
N ALA A 184 21.09 -35.54 -5.67
CA ALA A 184 21.28 -36.25 -6.93
C ALA A 184 21.65 -37.72 -6.71
N ALA A 185 22.52 -38.00 -5.74
CA ALA A 185 22.90 -39.37 -5.44
C ALA A 185 21.78 -40.19 -4.81
N ASP A 186 20.94 -39.58 -3.98
CA ASP A 186 19.71 -40.19 -3.48
C ASP A 186 18.75 -40.53 -4.63
N ALA A 187 18.59 -39.64 -5.61
CA ALA A 187 17.72 -39.85 -6.77
C ALA A 187 18.20 -40.98 -7.70
N PHE A 188 19.52 -41.15 -7.84
CA PHE A 188 20.13 -42.18 -8.71
C PHE A 188 20.66 -43.40 -7.95
N VAL A 189 20.41 -43.50 -6.63
CA VAL A 189 20.83 -44.61 -5.75
C VAL A 189 22.35 -44.85 -5.79
N VAL A 190 23.13 -43.77 -5.89
CA VAL A 190 24.61 -43.84 -5.89
C VAL A 190 25.11 -43.80 -4.46
N LYS A 191 25.77 -44.87 -4.00
CA LYS A 191 26.42 -44.91 -2.67
C LYS A 191 27.78 -44.22 -2.75
N ASN A 192 27.97 -43.18 -1.92
CA ASN A 192 29.17 -42.34 -1.73
C ASN A 192 29.44 -41.29 -2.81
N VAL A 193 29.08 -40.04 -2.49
CA VAL A 193 29.40 -38.84 -3.29
C VAL A 193 30.60 -38.07 -2.74
N LYS A 194 31.02 -38.36 -1.51
CA LYS A 194 32.04 -37.59 -0.79
C LYS A 194 33.49 -38.04 -1.02
N ASP A 195 33.72 -39.05 -1.87
CA ASP A 195 35.06 -39.55 -2.21
C ASP A 195 35.62 -38.86 -3.48
N LYS A 196 35.95 -37.58 -3.42
CA LYS A 196 36.94 -36.92 -4.29
C LYS A 196 37.59 -35.73 -3.60
#